data_AF-H1LRI8-F1
#
_entry.id   AF-H1LRI8-F1
#
_cell.length_a   1.000
_cell.length_b   1.000
_cell.length_c   1.000
_cell.angle_alpha   90.00
_cell.angle_beta   90.00
_cell.angle_gamma   90.00
#
_symmetry.space_group_name_H-M   'P 1'
#
loop_
_entity.id
_entity.type
_entity.pdbx_description
1 polymer ?
#
loop_
_entity_poly.entity_id
_entity_poly.type
_entity_poly.pdbx_seq_one_letter_code
_entity_poly.pdbx_strand_id
1 'polypeptide(L)' 'LEEGMQKGLEEGRQEGIVSGVELEKKNIAQSMKKKGFDISLIMELTGLTKEKILSI' A
#
# COMPACT_ATOMS: atom_id res chain seq x y z
N LEU A 1 9.93 -30.31 -10.64
CA LEU A 1 10.94 -29.24 -10.41
C LEU A 1 10.49 -27.94 -11.07
N GLU A 2 10.16 -27.99 -12.36
CA GLU A 2 9.71 -26.83 -13.14
C GLU A 2 8.40 -26.19 -12.61
N GLU A 3 7.41 -27.01 -12.25
CA GLU A 3 6.15 -26.52 -11.65
C GLU A 3 6.34 -25.79 -10.31
N GLY A 4 7.29 -26.25 -9.49
CA GLY A 4 7.59 -25.62 -8.20
C GLY A 4 8.25 -24.25 -8.38
N MET A 5 9.14 -24.13 -9.36
CA MET A 5 9.79 -22.86 -9.71
C MET A 5 8.79 -21.86 -10.29
N GLN A 6 7.88 -22.31 -11.15
CA GLN A 6 6.82 -21.44 -11.69
C GLN A 6 5.87 -20.92 -10.60
N LYS A 7 5.46 -21.79 -9.65
CA LYS A 7 4.63 -21.37 -8.52
C LYS A 7 5.34 -20.34 -7.64
N GLY A 8 6.60 -20.58 -7.28
CA GLY A 8 7.37 -19.64 -6.47
C GLY A 8 7.56 -18.27 -7.14
N LEU A 9 7.74 -18.23 -8.47
CA LEU A 9 7.83 -16.98 -9.23
C LEU A 9 6.50 -16.22 -9.22
N GLU A 10 5.38 -16.92 -9.41
CA GLU A 10 4.05 -16.30 -9.42
C GLU A 10 3.67 -15.78 -8.03
N GLU A 11 3.93 -16.54 -6.98
CA GLU A 11 3.72 -16.11 -5.59
C GLU A 11 4.56 -14.86 -5.26
N GLY A 12 5.86 -14.89 -5.57
CA GLY A 12 6.73 -13.72 -5.35
C GLY A 12 6.29 -12.49 -6.14
N ARG A 13 5.80 -12.67 -7.37
CA ARG A 13 5.24 -11.59 -8.19
C ARG A 13 3.98 -11.00 -7.55
N GLN A 14 3.06 -11.85 -7.09
CA GLN A 14 1.82 -11.44 -6.41
C GLN A 14 2.14 -10.67 -5.12
N GLU A 15 3.02 -11.19 -4.28
CA GLU A 15 3.46 -10.54 -3.04
C GLU A 15 4.12 -9.18 -3.30
N GLY A 16 4.97 -9.11 -4.33
CA GLY A 16 5.60 -7.86 -4.76
C GLY A 16 4.58 -6.79 -5.20
N ILE A 17 3.56 -7.19 -5.96
CA ILE A 17 2.47 -6.29 -6.38
C ILE A 17 1.69 -5.79 -5.16
N VAL A 18 1.27 -6.68 -4.26
CA VAL A 18 0.52 -6.32 -3.05
C VAL A 18 1.33 -5.36 -2.17
N SER A 19 2.61 -5.66 -1.96
CA SER A 19 3.51 -4.83 -1.16
C SER A 19 3.73 -3.45 -1.78
N GLY A 20 3.88 -3.39 -3.11
CA GLY A 20 4.03 -2.15 -3.87
C GLY A 20 2.80 -1.25 -3.73
N VAL A 21 1.60 -1.80 -3.92
CA VAL A 21 0.34 -1.06 -3.80
C VAL A 21 0.15 -0.50 -2.39
N GLU A 22 0.43 -1.30 -1.35
CA GLU A 22 0.32 -0.81 0.04
C GLU A 22 1.36 0.26 0.38
N LEU A 23 2.58 0.15 -0.15
CA LEU A 23 3.62 1.17 0.02
C LEU A 23 3.24 2.48 -0.67
N GLU A 24 2.71 2.41 -1.89
CA GLU A 24 2.26 3.58 -2.65
C GLU A 24 1.14 4.34 -1.92
N LYS A 25 0.12 3.63 -1.44
CA LYS A 25 -0.96 4.24 -0.63
C LYS A 25 -0.41 4.99 0.59
N LYS A 26 0.55 4.37 1.32
CA LYS A 26 1.20 5.00 2.48
C LYS A 26 1.97 6.25 2.09
N ASN A 27 2.73 6.21 0.99
CA ASN A 27 3.52 7.35 0.53
C ASN A 27 2.63 8.53 0.13
N ILE A 28 1.52 8.26 -0.56
CA ILE A 28 0.52 9.27 -0.93
C ILE A 28 -0.09 9.89 0.33
N ALA A 29 -0.58 9.05 1.25
CA ALA A 29 -1.18 9.52 2.51
C ALA A 29 -0.21 10.34 3.36
N GLN A 30 1.06 9.94 3.44
CA GLN A 30 2.09 10.69 4.16
C GLN A 30 2.35 12.06 3.52
N SER A 31 2.40 12.12 2.19
CA SER A 31 2.60 13.38 1.46
C SER A 31 1.40 14.32 1.65
N MET A 32 0.18 13.80 1.63
CA MET A 32 -1.04 14.57 1.92
C MET A 32 -1.07 15.05 3.38
N LYS A 33 -0.76 14.19 4.35
CA LYS A 33 -0.68 14.58 5.78
C LYS A 33 0.33 15.72 5.99
N LYS A 34 1.51 15.64 5.38
CA LYS A 34 2.54 16.70 5.42
C LYS A 34 2.07 18.03 4.80
N LYS A 35 1.19 17.97 3.81
CA LYS A 35 0.58 19.15 3.17
C LYS A 35 -0.64 19.70 3.92
N GLY A 36 -1.03 19.09 5.04
CA GLY A 36 -2.13 19.55 5.89
C GLY A 36 -3.52 19.18 5.39
N PHE A 37 -3.64 18.16 4.52
CA PHE A 37 -4.96 17.65 4.12
C PHE A 37 -5.68 16.98 5.30
N ASP A 38 -7.01 17.11 5.33
CA ASP A 38 -7.85 16.48 6.35
C ASP A 38 -7.78 14.96 6.31
N ILE A 39 -7.83 14.34 7.49
CA ILE A 39 -7.75 12.88 7.63
C ILE A 39 -8.89 12.19 6.87
N SER A 40 -10.11 12.73 6.89
CA SER A 40 -11.25 12.16 6.17
C SER A 40 -11.01 12.11 4.66
N LEU A 41 -10.43 13.16 4.09
CA LEU A 41 -10.10 13.23 2.67
C LEU A 41 -8.97 12.26 2.31
N ILE A 42 -7.97 12.13 3.18
CA ILE A 42 -6.89 11.14 2.98
C ILE A 42 -7.46 9.72 3.01
N MET A 43 -8.40 9.41 3.93
CA MET A 43 -9.08 8.11 3.97
C MET A 43 -9.85 7.83 2.68
N GLU A 44 -10.62 8.79 2.20
CA GLU A 44 -11.42 8.66 0.97
C GLU A 44 -10.55 8.39 -0.25
N LEU A 45 -9.45 9.15 -0.42
CA LEU A 45 -8.62 9.07 -1.61
C LEU A 45 -7.62 7.90 -1.61
N THR A 46 -7.15 7.47 -0.43
CA THR A 46 -6.15 6.39 -0.34
C THR A 46 -6.74 5.04 0.06
N GLY A 47 -7.98 5.02 0.56
CA GLY A 47 -8.61 3.83 1.13
C GLY A 47 -7.96 3.35 2.43
N LEU A 48 -7.05 4.12 3.03
CA LEU A 48 -6.43 3.77 4.31
C LEU A 48 -7.37 4.10 5.47
N THR A 49 -7.28 3.31 6.54
CA THR A 49 -8.01 3.61 7.77
C THR A 49 -7.39 4.80 8.50
N LYS A 50 -8.18 5.43 9.36
CA LYS A 50 -7.74 6.54 10.21
C LYS A 50 -6.52 6.15 11.04
N GLU A 51 -6.52 4.97 11.65
CA GLU A 51 -5.42 4.46 12.48
C GLU A 51 -4.13 4.37 11.66
N LYS A 52 -4.24 3.84 10.43
CA LYS A 52 -3.10 3.68 9.54
C LYS A 52 -2.52 5.04 9.18
N ILE A 53 -3.35 6.03 8.84
CA ILE A 53 -2.93 7.42 8.53
C ILE A 53 -2.31 8.13 9.74
N LEU A 54 -2.83 7.90 10.94
CA LEU A 54 -2.28 8.47 12.17
C LEU A 54 -0.92 7.88 12.52
N SER A 55 -0.69 6.61 12.18
CA SER A 55 0.56 5.88 12.44
C SER A 55 1.72 6.20 11.47
N ILE A 56 1.46 6.88 10.35
CA ILE A 56 2.46 7.33 9.36
C ILE A 56 3.04 8.69 9.73
#